data_AF-A0A496SI24-F1
#
_entry.id   AF-A0A496SI24-F1
#
_cell.length_a   1.000
_cell.length_b   1.000
_cell.length_c   1.000
_cell.angle_alpha   90.00
_cell.angle_beta   90.00
_cell.angle_gamma   90.00
#
_symmetry.space_group_name_H-M   'P 1'
#
loop_
_entity.id
_entity.type
_entity.pdbx_description
1 polymer ?
#
loop_
_entity_poly.entity_id
_entity_poly.type
_entity_poly.pdbx_seq_one_letter_code
_entity_poly.pdbx_strand_id
1 'polypeptide(L)' 'EGLSNKEIAQRLQMTRRTVEFHVSNILKKLGVTSRVEAAMWAREQGVIS' A
#
# COMPACT_ATOMS: atom_id res chain seq x y z
N GLU A 1 -10.28 2.84 0.15
CA GLU A 1 -10.76 2.25 -1.12
C GLU A 1 -9.86 1.07 -1.48
N GLY A 2 -10.37 -0.16 -1.50
CA GLY A 2 -9.57 -1.39 -1.65
C GLY A 2 -9.01 -1.63 -3.07
N LEU A 3 -8.37 -0.63 -3.67
CA LEU A 3 -7.91 -0.64 -5.07
C LEU A 3 -6.82 -1.69 -5.33
N SER A 4 -6.90 -2.36 -6.48
CA SER A 4 -5.85 -3.22 -7.01
C SER A 4 -4.61 -2.41 -7.43
N ASN A 5 -3.45 -3.07 -7.56
CA ASN A 5 -2.23 -2.42 -8.03
C ASN A 5 -2.37 -1.85 -9.45
N LYS A 6 -3.25 -2.42 -10.28
CA LYS A 6 -3.55 -1.91 -11.62
C LYS A 6 -4.33 -0.59 -11.56
N GLU A 7 -5.33 -0.50 -10.70
CA GLU A 7 -6.13 0.73 -10.52
C GLU A 7 -5.29 1.85 -9.90
N ILE A 8 -4.46 1.53 -8.91
CA ILE A 8 -3.51 2.48 -8.31
C ILE A 8 -2.54 2.99 -9.38
N ALA A 9 -1.98 2.10 -10.19
CA ALA A 9 -1.07 2.44 -11.27
C ALA A 9 -1.72 3.40 -12.29
N GLN A 10 -2.95 3.13 -12.69
CA GLN A 10 -3.72 4.01 -13.58
C GLN A 10 -3.96 5.39 -12.96
N ARG A 11 -4.40 5.43 -11.70
CA ARG A 11 -4.71 6.70 -10.99
C ARG A 11 -3.47 7.57 -10.79
N LEU A 12 -2.32 6.95 -10.52
CA LEU A 12 -1.06 7.64 -10.25
C LEU A 12 -0.17 7.82 -11.49
N GLN A 13 -0.61 7.40 -12.68
CA GLN A 13 0.19 7.39 -13.92
C GLN A 13 1.54 6.65 -13.74
N MET A 14 1.50 5.51 -13.03
CA MET A 14 2.66 4.65 -12.75
C MET A 14 2.51 3.29 -13.41
N THR A 15 3.59 2.50 -13.44
CA THR A 15 3.48 1.09 -13.84
C THR A 15 2.98 0.22 -12.69
N ARG A 16 2.28 -0.88 -13.01
CA ARG A 16 1.86 -1.90 -12.02
C ARG A 16 3.03 -2.40 -11.17
N ARG A 17 4.21 -2.60 -11.79
CA ARG A 17 5.41 -3.10 -11.11
C ARG A 17 5.99 -2.07 -10.13
N THR A 18 5.91 -0.78 -10.45
CA THR A 18 6.32 0.28 -9.52
C THR A 18 5.43 0.30 -8.29
N VAL A 19 4.11 0.15 -8.47
CA VAL A 19 3.16 0.04 -7.34
C VAL A 19 3.45 -1.19 -6.49
N GLU A 20 3.68 -2.35 -7.11
CA GLU A 20 4.08 -3.58 -6.40
C GLU A 20 5.33 -3.37 -5.56
N PHE A 21 6.36 -2.74 -6.14
CA PHE A 21 7.59 -2.44 -5.43
C PHE A 21 7.35 -1.54 -4.21
N HIS A 22 6.53 -0.49 -4.33
CA HIS A 22 6.20 0.37 -3.20
C HIS A 22 5.40 -0.37 -2.13
N VAL A 23 4.39 -1.15 -2.50
CA VAL A 23 3.60 -1.95 -1.55
C VAL A 23 4.52 -2.90 -0.78
N SER A 24 5.35 -3.69 -1.46
CA SER A 24 6.28 -4.62 -0.81
C SER A 24 7.25 -3.92 0.15
N ASN A 25 7.75 -2.75 -0.22
CA ASN A 25 8.62 -1.97 0.66
C ASN A 25 7.89 -1.41 1.88
N ILE A 26 6.63 -0.96 1.73
CA ILE A 26 5.81 -0.50 2.85
C ILE A 26 5.59 -1.67 3.82
N LEU A 27 5.13 -2.82 3.32
CA LEU A 27 4.93 -4.03 4.14
C LEU A 27 6.21 -4.40 4.92
N LYS A 28 7.35 -4.44 4.23
CA LYS A 28 8.66 -4.72 4.84
C LYS A 28 9.05 -3.69 5.91
N LYS A 29 8.84 -2.40 5.66
CA LYS A 29 9.18 -1.32 6.62
C LYS A 29 8.29 -1.35 7.86
N LEU A 30 7.02 -1.74 7.69
CA LEU A 30 6.06 -1.83 8.77
C LEU A 30 6.11 -3.18 9.51
N GLY A 31 6.85 -4.17 8.98
CA GLY A 31 6.94 -5.51 9.57
C GLY A 31 5.65 -6.32 9.45
N VAL A 32 4.77 -5.98 8.50
CA VAL A 32 3.46 -6.61 8.29
C VAL A 32 3.45 -7.41 6.99
N THR A 33 2.53 -8.36 6.87
CA THR A 33 2.49 -9.31 5.74
C THR A 33 1.38 -9.02 4.75
N SER A 34 0.38 -8.23 5.15
CA SER A 34 -0.76 -7.89 4.29
C SER A 34 -1.01 -6.39 4.24
N ARG A 35 -1.61 -5.94 3.14
CA ARG A 35 -2.02 -4.54 2.99
C ARG A 35 -3.14 -4.14 3.96
N VAL A 36 -3.89 -5.12 4.47
CA VAL A 36 -4.91 -4.91 5.50
C VAL A 36 -4.23 -4.60 6.83
N GLU A 37 -3.24 -5.39 7.24
CA GLU A 37 -2.41 -5.08 8.41
C GLU A 37 -1.73 -3.72 8.29
N ALA A 38 -1.18 -3.38 7.10
CA ALA A 38 -0.58 -2.07 6.88
C ALA A 38 -1.59 -0.92 7.04
N ALA A 39 -2.82 -1.10 6.58
CA ALA A 39 -3.88 -0.12 6.74
C ALA A 39 -4.32 0.03 8.20
N MET A 40 -4.42 -1.09 8.95
CA MET A 40 -4.70 -1.05 10.39
C MET A 40 -3.59 -0.35 11.16
N TRP A 41 -2.33 -0.73 10.92
CA TRP A 41 -1.17 -0.07 11.50
C TRP A 41 -1.20 1.43 11.22
N ALA A 42 -1.45 1.85 9.98
CA ALA A 42 -1.48 3.26 9.61
C ALA A 42 -2.63 4.03 10.31
N ARG A 43 -3.77 3.39 10.57
CA ARG A 43 -4.87 3.99 11.35
C ARG A 43 -4.53 4.10 12.82
N GLU A 44 -3.95 3.05 13.42
CA GLU A 44 -3.53 3.04 14.82
C GLU A 44 -2.45 4.11 15.11
N GLN A 45 -1.56 4.34 14.15
CA GLN A 45 -0.52 5.36 14.25
C GLN A 45 -0.99 6.76 13.82
N GLY A 46 -2.25 6.94 13.39
CA GLY A 46 -2.79 8.23 12.95
C GLY A 46 -2.18 8.76 11.64
N VAL A 47 -1.55 7.91 10.83
CA VAL A 47 -0.98 8.25 9.52
C VAL A 47 -2.07 8.45 8.47
N ILE A 48 -3.18 7.70 8.60
CA ILE A 48 -4.37 7.82 7.76
C ILE A 48 -5.63 7.82 8.64
N SER A 49 -6.66 8.54 8.22
CA SER A 49 -7.96 8.68 8.89
C SER A 49 -9.05 7.88 8.19
#